data_AF-M7WKA9-F1
#
_entry.id   AF-M7WKA9-F1
#
_cell.length_a   1.000
_cell.length_b   1.000
_cell.length_c   1.000
_cell.angle_alpha   90.00
_cell.angle_beta   90.00
_cell.angle_gamma   90.00
#
_symmetry.space_group_name_H-M   'P 1'
#
loop_
_entity.id
_entity.type
_entity.pdbx_description
1 polymer ?
#
loop_
_entity_poly.entity_id
_entity_poly.type
_entity_poly.pdbx_seq_one_letter_code
_entity_poly.pdbx_strand_id
1 'polypeptide(L)'
;MSIPVSDRVDSITIEDVSVQELSDFFNDLDDLEDYCDDMIILYEREQISTLGSEKFLKILEKEARLIEDIARQSCRMLREHRRVIDAVGHCSETRKTLSKPKK
;
A
#
# COMPACT_ATOMS: atom_id res chain seq x y z
N MET A 1 -9.55 -29.05 -27.88
CA MET A 1 -8.28 -28.41 -27.47
C MET A 1 -8.40 -28.10 -26.00
N SER A 2 -7.87 -29.00 -25.18
CA SER A 2 -7.94 -28.91 -23.72
C SER A 2 -6.92 -27.89 -23.25
N ILE A 3 -7.37 -26.84 -22.56
CA ILE A 3 -6.47 -25.84 -21.95
C ILE A 3 -5.60 -26.58 -20.92
N PRO A 4 -4.26 -26.48 -20.98
CA PRO A 4 -3.39 -27.16 -20.04
C PRO A 4 -3.65 -26.67 -18.61
N VAL A 5 -3.73 -27.62 -17.67
CA VAL A 5 -4.04 -27.39 -16.24
C VAL A 5 -3.06 -26.42 -15.57
N SER A 6 -1.89 -26.19 -16.17
CA SER A 6 -0.89 -25.23 -15.71
C SER A 6 -1.26 -23.76 -15.86
N ASP A 7 -2.28 -23.41 -16.66
CA ASP A 7 -2.79 -22.03 -16.77
C ASP A 7 -3.90 -21.73 -15.74
N ARG A 8 -4.26 -22.71 -14.91
CA ARG A 8 -5.20 -22.58 -13.80
C ARG A 8 -4.50 -22.28 -12.48
N VAL A 9 -3.40 -21.53 -12.50
CA VAL A 9 -2.85 -20.96 -11.25
C VAL A 9 -3.77 -19.83 -10.84
N ASP A 10 -4.87 -20.23 -10.20
CA ASP A 10 -5.70 -19.51 -9.24
C ASP A 10 -5.68 -17.99 -9.39
N SER A 11 -6.47 -17.48 -10.35
CA SER A 11 -6.90 -16.08 -10.29
C SER A 11 -7.76 -15.94 -9.04
N ILE A 12 -7.17 -15.53 -7.91
CA ILE A 12 -7.92 -15.15 -6.71
C ILE A 12 -8.83 -13.99 -7.14
N THR A 13 -10.14 -14.23 -7.10
CA THR A 13 -11.12 -13.20 -7.39
C THR A 13 -11.46 -12.48 -6.10
N ILE A 14 -11.99 -11.26 -6.20
CA ILE A 14 -12.42 -10.51 -5.01
C ILE A 14 -13.53 -11.22 -4.22
N GLU A 15 -14.26 -12.13 -4.87
CA GLU A 15 -15.29 -12.99 -4.25
C GLU A 15 -14.69 -14.05 -3.32
N ASP A 16 -13.41 -14.39 -3.53
CA ASP A 16 -12.67 -15.35 -2.70
C ASP A 16 -12.07 -14.69 -1.43
N VAL A 17 -12.16 -13.36 -1.32
CA VAL A 17 -11.67 -12.60 -0.16
C VAL A 17 -12.80 -12.36 0.82
N SER A 18 -12.57 -12.70 2.09
CA SER A 18 -13.58 -12.49 3.12
C SER A 18 -13.76 -11.01 3.46
N VAL A 19 -14.97 -10.64 3.92
CA VAL A 19 -15.26 -9.28 4.40
C VAL A 19 -14.33 -8.89 5.55
N GLN A 20 -13.93 -9.85 6.38
CA GLN A 20 -12.99 -9.60 7.47
C GLN A 20 -11.60 -9.23 6.94
N GLU A 21 -11.05 -9.98 5.97
CA GLU A 21 -9.75 -9.65 5.36
C GLU A 21 -9.78 -8.26 4.69
N LEU A 22 -10.89 -7.89 4.06
CA LEU A 22 -11.06 -6.54 3.49
C LEU A 22 -11.11 -5.47 4.59
N SER A 23 -11.79 -5.74 5.69
CA SER A 23 -11.86 -4.81 6.83
C SER A 23 -10.50 -4.64 7.49
N ASP A 24 -9.75 -5.72 7.68
CA ASP A 24 -8.43 -5.70 8.30
C ASP A 24 -7.43 -4.95 7.39
N PHE A 25 -7.49 -5.18 6.08
CA PHE A 25 -6.70 -4.43 5.11
C PHE A 25 -7.04 -2.93 5.10
N PHE A 26 -8.32 -2.58 5.23
CA PHE A 26 -8.76 -1.19 5.31
C PHE A 26 -8.23 -0.50 6.58
N ASN A 27 -8.36 -1.14 7.74
CA ASN A 27 -7.83 -0.59 8.99
C ASN A 27 -6.30 -0.38 8.93
N ASP A 28 -5.56 -1.33 8.36
CA ASP A 28 -4.11 -1.18 8.19
C ASP A 28 -3.73 -0.08 7.18
N LEU A 29 -4.62 0.24 6.21
CA LEU A 29 -4.45 1.39 5.31
C LEU A 29 -4.69 2.72 6.02
N ASP A 30 -5.69 2.80 6.90
CA ASP A 30 -5.94 3.99 7.74
C ASP A 30 -4.70 4.28 8.61
N ASP A 31 -4.11 3.26 9.25
CA ASP A 31 -2.86 3.41 10.00
C ASP A 31 -1.71 3.95 9.12
N LEU A 32 -1.65 3.54 7.84
CA LEU A 32 -0.64 3.99 6.89
C LEU A 32 -0.89 5.44 6.43
N GLU A 33 -2.16 5.84 6.29
CA GLU A 33 -2.56 7.22 6.01
C GLU A 33 -2.10 8.15 7.14
N ASP A 34 -2.35 7.77 8.40
CA ASP A 34 -1.89 8.54 9.57
C ASP A 34 -0.37 8.79 9.54
N TYR A 35 0.42 7.77 9.19
CA TYR A 35 1.87 7.94 9.04
C TYR A 35 2.25 8.87 7.88
N CYS A 36 1.49 8.86 6.78
CA CYS A 36 1.74 9.75 5.65
C CYS A 36 1.39 11.20 6.00
N ASP A 37 0.32 11.43 6.74
CA ASP A 37 -0.07 12.75 7.24
C ASP A 37 0.98 13.32 8.21
N ASP A 38 1.48 12.49 9.12
CA ASP A 38 2.60 12.87 9.99
C ASP A 38 3.85 13.25 9.18
N MET A 39 4.12 12.57 8.06
CA MET A 39 5.24 12.88 7.18
C MET A 39 5.07 14.24 6.50
N ILE A 40 3.86 14.55 6.03
CA ILE A 40 3.54 15.87 5.45
C ILE A 40 3.80 16.97 6.48
N ILE A 41 3.35 16.79 7.72
CA ILE A 41 3.54 17.76 8.80
C ILE A 41 5.03 17.97 9.11
N LEU A 42 5.82 16.90 9.12
CA LEU A 42 7.27 17.00 9.35
C LEU A 42 7.96 17.75 8.22
N TYR A 43 7.64 17.42 6.97
CA TYR A 43 8.17 18.07 5.78
C TYR A 43 7.85 19.57 5.75
N GLU A 44 6.61 19.97 6.06
CA GLU A 44 6.24 21.38 6.16
C GLU A 44 7.02 22.12 7.26
N ARG A 45 7.26 21.44 8.40
CA ARG A 45 8.08 22.00 9.49
C ARG A 45 9.55 22.11 9.11
N GLU A 46 10.06 21.18 8.30
CA GLU A 46 11.42 21.22 7.78
C GLU A 46 11.63 22.48 6.93
N GLN A 47 10.70 22.77 6.01
CA GLN A 47 10.79 23.91 5.09
C GLN A 47 10.90 25.28 5.77
N ILE A 48 10.29 25.43 6.96
CA ILE A 48 10.32 26.69 7.73
C ILE A 48 11.42 26.70 8.81
N SER A 49 12.24 25.65 8.90
CA SER A 49 13.29 25.53 9.90
C SER A 49 14.64 25.99 9.38
N THR A 50 15.44 26.63 10.25
CA THR A 50 16.80 27.07 9.88
C THR A 50 17.72 25.86 9.80
N LEU A 51 18.37 25.69 8.64
CA LEU A 51 19.39 24.66 8.41
C LEU A 51 20.46 24.67 9.51
N GLY A 52 20.82 23.48 9.99
CA GLY A 52 21.83 23.31 11.04
C GLY A 52 21.37 23.70 12.46
N SER A 53 20.13 24.16 12.63
CA SER A 53 19.56 24.33 13.98
C SER A 53 19.25 22.98 14.62
N GLU A 54 19.29 22.91 15.95
CA GLU A 54 18.88 21.72 16.71
C GLU A 54 17.45 21.30 16.37
N LYS A 55 16.56 22.27 16.10
CA LYS A 55 15.18 22.02 15.68
C LYS A 55 15.12 21.31 14.33
N PHE A 56 15.93 21.73 13.37
CA PHE A 56 16.01 21.09 12.06
C PHE A 56 16.54 19.65 12.17
N LEU A 57 17.60 19.42 12.95
CA LEU A 57 18.13 18.07 13.18
C LEU A 57 17.09 17.14 13.84
N LYS A 58 16.30 17.65 14.79
CA LYS A 58 15.20 16.90 15.42
C LYS A 58 14.07 16.56 14.45
N ILE A 59 13.82 17.40 13.44
CA ILE A 59 12.82 17.11 12.40
C ILE A 59 13.33 15.97 11.52
N LEU A 60 14.57 16.07 11.03
CA LEU A 60 15.20 15.00 10.24
C LEU A 60 15.24 13.66 10.97
N GLU A 61 15.53 13.65 12.27
CA GLU A 61 15.53 12.43 13.07
C GLU A 61 14.13 11.80 13.14
N LYS A 62 13.08 12.60 13.26
CA LYS A 62 11.69 12.12 13.27
C LYS A 62 11.27 11.59 11.92
N GLU A 63 11.63 12.28 10.84
CA GLU A 63 11.35 11.82 9.47
C GLU A 63 12.04 10.48 9.19
N ALA A 64 13.31 10.33 9.57
CA ALA A 64 14.03 9.08 9.40
C ALA A 64 13.36 7.89 10.11
N ARG A 65 12.88 8.11 11.34
CA ARG A 65 12.12 7.09 12.10
C ARG A 65 10.78 6.80 11.43
N LEU A 66 10.06 7.82 11.00
CA LEU A 66 8.76 7.67 10.35
C LEU A 66 8.86 6.92 9.01
N ILE A 67 9.93 7.16 8.23
CA ILE A 67 10.23 6.36 7.03
C ILE A 67 10.38 4.88 7.38
N GLU A 68 11.09 4.57 8.47
CA GLU A 68 11.28 3.19 8.91
C GLU A 68 9.95 2.56 9.34
N ASP A 69 9.11 3.28 10.06
CA ASP A 69 7.80 2.81 10.51
C ASP A 69 6.86 2.56 9.32
N ILE A 70 6.79 3.49 8.35
CA ILE A 70 6.06 3.32 7.09
C ILE A 70 6.55 2.07 6.35
N ALA A 71 7.86 1.89 6.25
CA ALA A 71 8.44 0.74 5.56
C ALA A 71 8.07 -0.58 6.26
N ARG A 72 8.12 -0.63 7.60
CA ARG A 72 7.73 -1.81 8.37
C ARG A 72 6.24 -2.11 8.22
N GLN A 73 5.38 -1.10 8.33
CA GLN A 73 3.93 -1.22 8.14
C GLN A 73 3.61 -1.75 6.75
N SER A 74 4.17 -1.11 5.71
CA SER A 74 4.00 -1.53 4.32
C SER A 74 4.47 -2.96 4.08
N CYS A 75 5.64 -3.34 4.63
CA CYS A 75 6.14 -4.72 4.53
C CYS A 75 5.27 -5.73 5.28
N ARG A 76 4.62 -5.33 6.39
CA ARG A 76 3.64 -6.17 7.09
C ARG A 76 2.41 -6.38 6.21
N MET A 77 1.82 -5.30 5.70
CA MET A 77 0.63 -5.36 4.84
C MET A 77 0.86 -6.20 3.58
N LEU A 78 2.03 -6.08 2.94
CA LEU A 78 2.39 -6.90 1.76
C LEU A 78 2.44 -8.41 2.08
N ARG A 79 2.71 -8.79 3.33
CA ARG A 79 2.76 -10.19 3.77
C ARG A 79 1.38 -10.67 4.21
N GLU A 80 0.70 -9.91 5.06
CA GLU A 80 -0.56 -10.31 5.70
C GLU A 80 -1.75 -10.19 4.75
N HIS A 81 -1.79 -9.13 3.94
CA HIS A 81 -2.89 -8.86 3.01
C HIS A 81 -2.59 -9.24 1.56
N ARG A 82 -1.63 -10.16 1.35
CA ARG A 82 -1.20 -10.55 0.00
C ARG A 82 -2.35 -10.99 -0.89
N ARG A 83 -3.28 -11.76 -0.33
CA ARG A 83 -4.49 -12.22 -1.04
C ARG A 83 -5.38 -11.07 -1.48
N VAL A 84 -5.63 -10.11 -0.60
CA VAL A 84 -6.43 -8.92 -0.89
C VAL A 84 -5.77 -8.11 -2.01
N ILE A 85 -4.46 -7.88 -1.90
CA ILE A 85 -3.68 -7.13 -2.89
C ILE A 85 -3.70 -7.82 -4.26
N ASP A 86 -3.46 -9.14 -4.29
CA ASP A 86 -3.45 -9.92 -5.52
C ASP A 86 -4.86 -9.95 -6.16
N ALA A 87 -5.92 -10.12 -5.37
CA ALA A 87 -7.31 -10.10 -5.84
C ALA A 87 -7.70 -8.75 -6.45
N VAL A 88 -7.43 -7.65 -5.74
CA VAL A 88 -7.71 -6.29 -6.22
C VAL A 88 -6.86 -5.96 -7.47
N GLY A 89 -5.59 -6.39 -7.48
CA GLY A 89 -4.69 -6.25 -8.62
C GLY A 89 -5.21 -6.95 -9.88
N HIS A 90 -5.63 -8.21 -9.75
CA HIS A 90 -6.22 -8.99 -10.86
C HIS A 90 -7.52 -8.39 -11.39
N CYS A 91 -8.39 -7.87 -10.51
CA CYS A 91 -9.59 -7.16 -10.93
C CYS A 91 -9.25 -5.88 -11.73
N SER A 92 -8.20 -5.16 -11.33
CA SER A 92 -7.74 -3.95 -12.04
C SER A 92 -7.26 -4.26 -13.46
N GLU A 93 -6.43 -5.29 -13.63
CA GLU A 93 -5.92 -5.71 -14.94
C GLU A 93 -7.04 -6.22 -15.86
N THR A 94 -8.00 -6.96 -15.31
CA THR A 94 -9.17 -7.45 -16.06
C THR A 94 -10.06 -6.29 -16.57
N ARG A 95 -10.24 -5.22 -15.77
CA ARG A 95 -10.95 -4.01 -16.24
C ARG A 95 -10.22 -3.30 -17.39
N LYS A 96 -8.88 -3.23 -17.34
CA LYS A 96 -8.06 -2.61 -18.40
C LYS A 96 -8.09 -3.39 -19.72
N THR A 97 -8.27 -4.71 -19.68
CA THR A 97 -8.37 -5.52 -20.90
C THR A 97 -9.76 -5.47 -21.53
N LEU A 98 -10.83 -5.36 -20.71
CA LEU A 98 -12.21 -5.20 -21.16
C LEU A 98 -12.52 -3.81 -21.73
N SER A 99 -11.81 -2.76 -21.32
CA SER A 99 -12.02 -1.40 -21.82
C SER A 99 -11.36 -1.10 -23.17
N LYS A 100 -10.53 -2.01 -23.71
CA LYS A 100 -9.92 -1.83 -25.03
C LYS A 100 -10.94 -2.18 -26.12
N PRO A 101 -11.24 -1.28 -27.07
CA PRO A 101 -12.14 -1.59 -28.17
C PRO A 101 -11.59 -2.74 -29.00
N LYS A 102 -12.41 -3.77 -29.23
CA LYS A 102 -12.08 -4.85 -30.16
C LYS A 102 -11.97 -4.25 -31.56
N LYS A 103 -10.79 -4.35 -32.17
CA LYS A 103 -10.57 -4.02 -33.58
C LYS A 103 -11.27 -5.02 -34.49
#